data_AF-A0A662T414-F1
#
_entry.id   AF-A0A662T414-F1
#
_cell.length_a   1.000
_cell.length_b   1.000
_cell.length_c   1.000
_cell.angle_alpha   90.00
_cell.angle_beta   90.00
_cell.angle_gamma   90.00
#
_symmetry.space_group_name_H-M   'P 1'
#
loop_
_entity.id
_entity.type
_entity.pdbx_description
1 polymer ?
#
loop_
_entity_poly.entity_id
_entity_poly.type
_entity_poly.pdbx_seq_one_letter_code
_entity_poly.pdbx_strand_id
1 'polypeptide(L)'
;MKLKILFGLVAVYTIVNILVIRFIGGLSSYLLNIALWSTFFLATVVLSNIEDNINLFKWRLNREVLFNAILFGVIQVAVLILAGFYLGFGLSPYAPNPISMLLNILYFTTMLLGLEFSRAYLIEGFNRKRVYVIIVGISIIYTFLNIPLAKYISIYSTSGLIIFLGSVFLPSLAKNIFATFLVITGGPLASISYLGILYIFEFLSPILPDLPWTVNSLIAI
;
A
#
# COMPACT_ATOMS: atom_id res chain seq x y z
N MET A 1 23.18 -3.70 -1.82
CA MET A 1 22.22 -3.49 -2.93
C MET A 1 20.80 -3.27 -2.44
N LYS A 2 20.30 -4.07 -1.49
CA LYS A 2 19.06 -3.81 -0.74
C LYS A 2 18.95 -2.40 -0.16
N LEU A 3 20.07 -1.83 0.31
CA LEU A 3 20.15 -0.44 0.75
C LEU A 3 19.87 0.57 -0.39
N LYS A 4 20.27 0.29 -1.64
CA LYS A 4 19.96 1.14 -2.80
C LYS A 4 18.46 1.19 -3.07
N ILE A 5 17.78 0.03 -2.98
CA ILE A 5 16.32 -0.04 -3.13
C ILE A 5 15.63 0.72 -2.00
N LEU A 6 16.11 0.58 -0.76
CA LEU A 6 15.57 1.34 0.37
C LEU A 6 15.74 2.86 0.17
N PHE A 7 16.92 3.32 -0.27
CA PHE A 7 17.14 4.72 -0.59
C PHE A 7 16.27 5.20 -1.75
N GLY A 8 16.15 4.42 -2.82
CA GLY A 8 15.27 4.73 -3.94
C GLY A 8 13.80 4.83 -3.51
N LEU A 9 13.35 3.93 -2.65
CA LEU A 9 12.00 3.91 -2.10
C LEU A 9 11.71 5.18 -1.30
N VAL A 10 12.62 5.56 -0.39
CA VAL A 10 12.51 6.79 0.40
C VAL A 10 12.60 8.03 -0.50
N ALA A 11 13.43 8.02 -1.55
CA ALA A 11 13.53 9.11 -2.50
C ALA A 11 12.22 9.30 -3.29
N VAL A 12 11.65 8.23 -3.84
CA VAL A 12 10.35 8.29 -4.53
C VAL A 12 9.26 8.79 -3.57
N TYR A 13 9.20 8.25 -2.36
CA TYR A 13 8.23 8.67 -1.35
C TYR A 13 8.35 10.17 -1.02
N THR A 14 9.57 10.68 -0.81
CA THR A 14 9.80 12.10 -0.48
C THR A 14 9.48 13.02 -1.65
N ILE A 15 9.87 12.65 -2.88
CA ILE A 15 9.53 13.42 -4.09
C ILE A 15 8.02 13.50 -4.26
N VAL A 16 7.31 12.38 -4.13
CA VAL A 16 5.84 12.32 -4.26
C VAL A 16 5.16 13.17 -3.19
N ASN A 17 5.58 13.05 -1.93
CA ASN A 17 4.90 13.72 -0.82
C ASN A 17 5.24 15.20 -0.66
N ILE A 18 6.41 15.65 -1.13
CA ILE A 18 6.86 17.03 -0.98
C ILE A 18 6.72 17.79 -2.29
N LEU A 19 7.32 17.29 -3.38
CA LEU A 19 7.43 18.04 -4.62
C LEU A 19 6.12 18.02 -5.40
N VAL A 20 5.48 16.85 -5.50
CA VAL A 20 4.25 16.74 -6.29
C VAL A 20 3.11 17.49 -5.62
N ILE A 21 2.86 17.25 -4.33
CA ILE A 21 1.74 17.87 -3.60
C ILE A 21 1.89 19.40 -3.54
N ARG A 22 3.11 19.93 -3.41
CA ARG A 22 3.34 21.36 -3.17
C ARG A 22 3.46 22.21 -4.43
N PHE A 23 3.95 21.64 -5.53
CA PHE A 23 4.30 22.43 -6.72
C PHE A 23 3.56 22.01 -7.99
N ILE A 24 2.93 20.83 -8.04
CA ILE A 24 2.37 20.26 -9.26
C ILE A 24 0.92 19.84 -9.02
N GLY A 25 -0.02 20.57 -9.62
CA GLY A 25 -1.46 20.29 -9.52
C GLY A 25 -2.05 19.63 -10.77
N GLY A 26 -3.20 18.98 -10.62
CA GLY A 26 -3.98 18.46 -11.74
C GLY A 26 -3.37 17.22 -12.41
N LEU A 27 -3.50 17.10 -13.73
CA LEU A 27 -3.12 15.90 -14.50
C LEU A 27 -1.61 15.58 -14.43
N SER A 28 -0.76 16.60 -14.34
CA SER A 28 0.70 16.42 -14.26
C SER A 28 1.15 15.72 -12.98
N SER A 29 0.41 15.88 -11.87
CA SER A 29 0.73 15.20 -10.61
C SER A 29 0.49 13.69 -10.70
N TYR A 30 -0.57 13.27 -11.41
CA TYR A 30 -0.87 11.87 -11.69
C TYR A 30 0.22 11.25 -12.57
N LEU A 31 0.53 11.89 -13.70
CA LEU A 31 1.52 11.37 -14.65
C LEU A 31 2.91 11.24 -14.04
N LEU A 32 3.33 12.23 -13.24
CA LEU A 32 4.62 12.18 -12.57
C LEU A 32 4.68 11.05 -11.54
N ASN A 33 3.64 10.88 -10.73
CA ASN A 33 3.53 9.75 -9.79
C ASN A 33 3.63 8.40 -10.51
N ILE A 34 2.85 8.23 -11.57
CA ILE A 34 2.86 7.01 -12.40
C ILE A 34 4.27 6.76 -12.92
N ALA A 35 4.95 7.77 -13.45
CA ALA A 35 6.31 7.66 -13.97
C ALA A 35 7.32 7.28 -12.89
N LEU A 36 7.30 7.93 -11.72
CA LEU A 36 8.22 7.64 -10.62
C LEU A 36 8.05 6.23 -10.08
N TRP A 37 6.80 5.82 -9.81
CA TRP A 37 6.55 4.48 -9.28
C TRP A 37 6.81 3.39 -10.31
N SER A 38 6.49 3.63 -11.59
CA SER A 38 6.79 2.68 -12.67
C SER A 38 8.29 2.50 -12.86
N THR A 39 9.05 3.60 -12.89
CA THR A 39 10.51 3.55 -13.02
C THR A 39 11.16 2.86 -11.82
N PHE A 40 10.68 3.15 -10.60
CA PHE A 40 11.15 2.48 -9.39
C PHE A 40 10.82 0.98 -9.39
N PHE A 41 9.60 0.60 -9.76
CA PHE A 41 9.21 -0.80 -9.92
C PHE A 41 10.11 -1.52 -10.93
N LEU A 42 10.30 -0.96 -12.11
CA LEU A 42 11.18 -1.53 -13.13
C LEU A 42 12.62 -1.65 -12.62
N ALA A 43 13.15 -0.62 -11.95
CA ALA A 43 14.47 -0.68 -11.33
C ALA A 43 14.58 -1.82 -10.31
N THR A 44 13.54 -2.04 -9.48
CA THR A 44 13.56 -3.14 -8.50
C THR A 44 13.61 -4.52 -9.16
N VAL A 45 12.85 -4.72 -10.24
CA VAL A 45 12.82 -5.98 -11.00
C VAL A 45 14.13 -6.20 -11.75
N VAL A 46 14.69 -5.15 -12.37
CA VAL A 46 15.95 -5.24 -13.11
C VAL A 46 17.11 -5.55 -12.16
N LEU A 47 17.20 -4.85 -11.03
CA LEU A 47 18.25 -5.10 -10.03
C LEU A 47 18.12 -6.52 -9.45
N SER A 48 16.90 -6.97 -9.13
CA SER A 48 16.72 -8.33 -8.60
C SER A 48 17.12 -9.41 -9.60
N ASN A 49 16.81 -9.22 -10.88
CA ASN A 49 17.05 -10.22 -11.92
C ASN A 49 18.50 -10.22 -12.41
N ILE A 50 19.10 -9.05 -12.65
CA ILE A 50 20.46 -8.95 -13.19
C ILE A 50 21.50 -9.20 -12.09
N GLU A 51 21.34 -8.56 -10.94
CA GLU A 51 22.40 -8.55 -9.93
C GLU A 51 22.33 -9.76 -9.01
N ASP A 52 21.12 -10.19 -8.62
CA ASP A 52 20.92 -11.29 -7.67
C ASP A 52 20.36 -12.57 -8.33
N ASN A 53 20.06 -12.56 -9.63
CA ASN A 53 19.46 -13.67 -10.38
C ASN A 53 18.13 -14.18 -9.78
N ILE A 54 17.34 -13.26 -9.23
CA ILE A 54 16.04 -13.53 -8.60
C ILE A 54 14.92 -12.97 -9.48
N ASN A 55 14.05 -13.87 -9.92
CA ASN A 55 12.80 -13.50 -10.56
C ASN A 55 11.70 -13.30 -9.50
N LEU A 56 11.49 -12.04 -9.09
CA LEU A 56 10.49 -11.68 -8.07
C LEU A 56 9.05 -12.07 -8.42
N PHE A 57 8.69 -12.16 -9.72
CA PHE A 57 7.35 -12.60 -10.12
C PHE A 57 7.07 -14.06 -9.78
N LYS A 58 8.11 -14.91 -9.78
CA LYS A 58 8.01 -16.32 -9.43
C LYS A 58 8.48 -16.61 -8.01
N TRP A 59 9.11 -15.64 -7.36
CA TRP A 59 9.68 -15.81 -6.03
C TRP A 59 8.58 -16.13 -5.01
N ARG A 60 8.64 -17.36 -4.47
CA ARG A 60 7.71 -17.89 -3.47
C ARG A 60 6.23 -17.88 -3.90
N LEU A 61 5.95 -17.84 -5.20
CA LEU A 61 4.59 -17.89 -5.70
C LEU A 61 3.91 -19.18 -5.24
N ASN A 62 2.90 -19.04 -4.39
CA ASN A 62 2.10 -20.16 -3.89
C ASN A 62 0.63 -19.89 -4.17
N ARG A 63 -0.01 -20.78 -4.95
CA ARG A 63 -1.40 -20.62 -5.39
C ARG A 63 -2.39 -20.64 -4.24
N GLU A 64 -2.16 -21.47 -3.22
CA GLU A 64 -3.04 -21.54 -2.04
C GLU A 64 -2.98 -20.24 -1.24
N VAL A 65 -1.77 -19.70 -1.03
CA VAL A 65 -1.59 -18.42 -0.34
C VAL A 65 -2.19 -17.27 -1.15
N LEU A 66 -2.02 -17.30 -2.47
CA LEU A 66 -2.61 -16.32 -3.38
C LEU A 66 -4.14 -16.33 -3.30
N PHE A 67 -4.76 -17.50 -3.34
CA PHE A 67 -6.21 -17.65 -3.21
C PHE A 67 -6.71 -17.17 -1.85
N ASN A 68 -6.03 -17.54 -0.77
CA ASN A 68 -6.35 -17.03 0.57
C ASN A 68 -6.21 -15.51 0.65
N ALA A 69 -5.18 -14.91 0.07
CA ALA A 69 -5.01 -13.46 0.04
C ALA A 69 -6.17 -12.75 -0.68
N ILE A 70 -6.65 -13.31 -1.79
CA ILE A 70 -7.84 -12.83 -2.49
C ILE A 70 -9.06 -12.92 -1.57
N LEU A 71 -9.28 -14.07 -0.91
CA LEU A 71 -10.40 -14.25 0.02
C LEU A 71 -10.37 -13.24 1.16
N PHE A 72 -9.22 -13.01 1.79
CA PHE A 72 -9.08 -12.01 2.85
C PHE A 72 -9.40 -10.60 2.35
N GLY A 73 -8.95 -10.23 1.15
CA GLY A 73 -9.29 -8.94 0.54
C GLY A 73 -10.79 -8.78 0.30
N VAL A 74 -11.44 -9.82 -0.24
CA VAL A 74 -12.90 -9.82 -0.48
C VAL A 74 -13.67 -9.73 0.84
N ILE A 75 -13.29 -10.50 1.86
CA ILE A 75 -13.93 -10.48 3.18
C ILE A 75 -13.80 -9.09 3.81
N GLN A 76 -12.62 -8.46 3.74
CA GLN A 76 -12.43 -7.13 4.29
C GLN A 76 -13.30 -6.08 3.57
N VAL A 77 -13.37 -6.12 2.25
CA VAL A 77 -14.29 -5.25 1.49
C VAL A 77 -15.74 -5.51 1.87
N ALA A 78 -16.14 -6.77 2.04
CA ALA A 78 -17.49 -7.12 2.48
C ALA A 78 -17.79 -6.58 3.88
N VAL A 79 -16.86 -6.66 4.83
CA VAL A 79 -17.00 -6.06 6.17
C VAL A 79 -17.16 -4.54 6.09
N LEU A 80 -16.38 -3.87 5.26
CA LEU A 80 -16.50 -2.43 5.03
C LEU A 80 -17.87 -2.05 4.44
N ILE A 81 -18.35 -2.80 3.45
CA ILE A 81 -19.68 -2.59 2.85
C ILE A 81 -20.78 -2.80 3.90
N LEU A 82 -20.70 -3.87 4.71
CA LEU A 82 -21.65 -4.13 5.78
C LEU A 82 -21.65 -2.99 6.80
N ALA A 83 -20.49 -2.50 7.22
CA ALA A 83 -20.39 -1.35 8.11
C ALA A 83 -21.02 -0.09 7.49
N GLY A 84 -20.82 0.13 6.19
CA GLY A 84 -21.46 1.22 5.45
C GLY A 84 -23.00 1.10 5.41
N PHE A 85 -23.56 -0.11 5.35
CA PHE A 85 -25.02 -0.28 5.45
C PHE A 85 -25.59 0.13 6.80
N TYR A 86 -24.84 -0.06 7.90
CA TYR A 86 -25.30 0.32 9.24
C TYR A 86 -25.02 1.78 9.59
N LEU A 87 -23.90 2.34 9.11
CA LEU A 87 -23.39 3.64 9.54
C LEU A 87 -23.47 4.73 8.46
N GLY A 88 -23.73 4.35 7.21
CA GLY A 88 -23.87 5.25 6.08
C GLY A 88 -22.72 5.15 5.06
N PHE A 89 -23.00 5.68 3.87
CA PHE A 89 -22.03 5.82 2.79
C PHE A 89 -21.82 7.29 2.45
N GLY A 90 -20.58 7.64 2.16
CA GLY A 90 -20.17 8.90 1.55
C GLY A 90 -19.88 8.74 0.06
N LEU A 91 -19.81 9.87 -0.64
CA LEU A 91 -19.35 9.87 -2.03
C LEU A 91 -17.84 9.66 -2.08
N SER A 92 -17.40 8.86 -3.05
CA SER A 92 -15.99 8.69 -3.34
C SER A 92 -15.37 10.03 -3.77
N PRO A 93 -14.17 10.40 -3.26
CA PRO A 93 -13.46 11.60 -3.71
C PRO A 93 -12.89 11.44 -5.13
N TYR A 94 -12.94 10.23 -5.69
CA TYR A 94 -12.43 9.91 -7.01
C TYR A 94 -13.50 10.17 -8.09
N ALA A 95 -13.13 10.91 -9.13
CA ALA A 95 -14.06 11.24 -10.21
C ALA A 95 -14.48 9.99 -11.01
N PRO A 96 -15.79 9.80 -11.29
CA PRO A 96 -16.31 8.58 -11.92
C PRO A 96 -16.18 8.55 -13.44
N ASN A 97 -15.56 9.55 -14.07
CA ASN A 97 -15.43 9.55 -15.53
C ASN A 97 -14.37 8.53 -16.00
N PRO A 98 -14.50 7.94 -17.20
CA PRO A 98 -13.62 6.86 -17.65
C PRO A 98 -12.12 7.21 -17.68
N ILE A 99 -11.78 8.46 -18.00
CA ILE A 99 -10.39 8.93 -18.09
C ILE A 99 -9.79 9.01 -16.67
N SER A 100 -10.53 9.57 -15.72
CA SER A 100 -10.12 9.65 -14.31
C SER A 100 -10.02 8.25 -13.68
N MET A 101 -10.94 7.35 -13.99
CA MET A 101 -10.83 5.95 -13.55
C MET A 101 -9.56 5.28 -14.08
N LEU A 102 -9.24 5.45 -15.37
CA LEU A 102 -8.01 4.91 -15.96
C LEU A 102 -6.76 5.50 -15.29
N LEU A 103 -6.73 6.81 -15.06
CA LEU A 103 -5.61 7.46 -14.36
C LEU A 103 -5.48 6.96 -12.92
N ASN A 104 -6.59 6.76 -12.20
CA ASN A 104 -6.59 6.20 -10.85
C ASN A 104 -6.04 4.77 -10.85
N ILE A 105 -6.47 3.94 -11.80
CA ILE A 105 -5.97 2.56 -11.96
C ILE A 105 -4.45 2.58 -12.15
N LEU A 106 -3.95 3.35 -13.12
CA LEU A 106 -2.51 3.45 -13.35
C LEU A 106 -1.77 3.99 -12.12
N TYR A 107 -2.34 4.98 -11.45
CA TYR A 107 -1.78 5.59 -10.26
C TYR A 107 -1.61 4.57 -9.12
N PHE A 108 -2.69 3.91 -8.69
CA PHE A 108 -2.60 2.98 -7.55
C PHE A 108 -1.87 1.69 -7.91
N THR A 109 -2.01 1.18 -9.14
CA THR A 109 -1.35 -0.07 -9.55
C THR A 109 0.16 0.08 -9.62
N THR A 110 0.67 1.16 -10.20
CA THR A 110 2.12 1.38 -10.30
C THR A 110 2.75 1.60 -8.93
N MET A 111 2.09 2.38 -8.06
CA MET A 111 2.47 2.55 -6.66
C MET A 111 2.51 1.20 -5.92
N LEU A 112 1.43 0.41 -6.03
CA LEU A 112 1.32 -0.89 -5.37
C LEU A 112 2.41 -1.86 -5.85
N LEU A 113 2.66 -1.93 -7.16
CA LEU A 113 3.73 -2.75 -7.72
C LEU A 113 5.10 -2.33 -7.18
N GLY A 114 5.41 -1.04 -7.16
CA GLY A 114 6.68 -0.52 -6.64
C GLY A 114 6.88 -0.85 -5.16
N LEU A 115 5.85 -0.68 -4.33
CA LEU A 115 5.90 -1.00 -2.90
C LEU A 115 6.07 -2.49 -2.65
N GLU A 116 5.27 -3.34 -3.28
CA GLU A 116 5.23 -4.77 -2.97
C GLU A 116 6.43 -5.53 -3.53
N PHE A 117 6.92 -5.17 -4.72
CA PHE A 117 8.14 -5.78 -5.26
C PHE A 117 9.39 -5.33 -4.51
N SER A 118 9.48 -4.05 -4.13
CA SER A 118 10.56 -3.60 -3.25
C SER A 118 10.51 -4.32 -1.90
N ARG A 119 9.32 -4.59 -1.36
CA ARG A 119 9.16 -5.31 -0.10
C ARG A 119 9.68 -6.73 -0.21
N ALA A 120 9.29 -7.44 -1.26
CA ALA A 120 9.76 -8.80 -1.54
C ALA A 120 11.29 -8.85 -1.67
N TYR A 121 11.87 -7.91 -2.41
CA TYR A 121 13.31 -7.83 -2.57
C TYR A 121 14.04 -7.54 -1.25
N LEU A 122 13.52 -6.66 -0.40
CA LEU A 122 14.09 -6.39 0.93
C LEU A 122 14.02 -7.63 1.83
N ILE A 123 12.86 -8.30 1.90
CA ILE A 123 12.64 -9.52 2.70
C ILE A 123 13.60 -10.63 2.30
N GLU A 124 13.83 -10.81 1.00
CA GLU A 124 14.67 -11.87 0.47
C GLU A 124 16.07 -11.88 1.09
N GLY A 125 16.62 -10.72 1.46
CA GLY A 125 17.93 -10.61 2.10
C GLY A 125 18.05 -10.98 3.55
N PHE A 126 16.93 -11.27 4.22
CA PHE A 126 16.95 -11.53 5.64
C PHE A 126 16.91 -13.03 5.96
N ASN A 127 17.59 -13.41 7.04
CA ASN A 127 17.65 -14.78 7.51
C ASN A 127 16.30 -15.22 8.12
N ARG A 128 15.79 -16.36 7.66
CA ARG A 128 14.53 -16.96 8.12
C ARG A 128 14.47 -17.27 9.62
N LYS A 129 15.60 -17.36 10.32
CA LYS A 129 15.61 -17.55 11.78
C LYS A 129 15.02 -16.35 12.55
N ARG A 130 14.86 -15.19 11.90
CA ARG A 130 14.36 -13.96 12.52
C ARG A 130 13.04 -13.47 11.89
N VAL A 131 12.16 -14.39 11.46
CA VAL A 131 10.89 -14.06 10.77
C VAL A 131 10.06 -13.01 11.51
N TYR A 132 9.89 -13.12 12.84
CA TYR A 132 9.11 -12.13 13.59
C TYR A 132 9.73 -10.73 13.56
N VAL A 133 11.06 -10.63 13.66
CA VAL A 133 11.78 -9.34 13.58
C VAL A 133 11.67 -8.75 12.18
N ILE A 134 11.73 -9.60 11.14
CA ILE A 134 11.57 -9.18 9.74
C ILE A 134 10.16 -8.63 9.51
N ILE A 135 9.12 -9.34 9.99
CA ILE A 135 7.73 -8.90 9.89
C ILE A 135 7.60 -7.53 10.55
N VAL A 136 7.92 -7.42 11.84
CA VAL A 136 7.74 -6.15 12.57
C VAL A 136 8.55 -5.01 11.93
N GLY A 137 9.83 -5.23 11.64
CA GLY A 137 10.71 -4.19 11.11
C GLY A 137 10.27 -3.68 9.73
N ILE A 138 9.96 -4.60 8.80
CA ILE A 138 9.55 -4.23 7.44
C ILE A 138 8.16 -3.62 7.44
N SER A 139 7.22 -4.16 8.24
CA SER A 139 5.89 -3.59 8.33
C SER A 139 5.90 -2.17 8.88
N ILE A 140 6.73 -1.87 9.88
CA ILE A 140 6.91 -0.50 10.39
C ILE A 140 7.41 0.42 9.28
N ILE A 141 8.46 0.03 8.53
CA ILE A 141 9.00 0.83 7.43
C ILE A 141 7.92 1.15 6.39
N TYR A 142 7.18 0.13 5.92
CA TYR A 142 6.13 0.34 4.92
C TYR A 142 4.90 1.07 5.47
N THR A 143 4.61 0.97 6.77
CA THR A 143 3.57 1.78 7.41
C THR A 143 3.90 3.25 7.30
N PHE A 144 5.15 3.63 7.60
CA PHE A 144 5.59 5.00 7.48
C PHE A 144 5.54 5.53 6.05
N LEU A 145 5.89 4.67 5.07
CA LEU A 145 5.91 5.03 3.65
C LEU A 145 4.52 5.03 2.98
N ASN A 146 3.55 4.30 3.51
CA ASN A 146 2.19 4.28 2.96
C ASN A 146 1.35 5.48 3.43
N ILE A 147 1.68 6.09 4.57
CA ILE A 147 0.94 7.22 5.11
C ILE A 147 1.52 8.52 4.52
N PRO A 148 0.69 9.40 3.91
CA PRO A 148 1.18 10.65 3.36
C PRO A 148 1.82 11.57 4.40
N LEU A 149 2.90 12.27 4.03
CA LEU A 149 3.66 13.13 4.95
C LEU A 149 2.78 14.20 5.60
N ALA A 150 1.81 14.73 4.85
CA ALA A 150 0.85 15.72 5.31
C ALA A 150 0.06 15.26 6.55
N LYS A 151 -0.27 13.96 6.67
CA LYS A 151 -1.02 13.43 7.82
C LYS A 151 -0.23 13.46 9.12
N TYR A 152 1.10 13.36 9.04
CA TYR A 152 1.97 13.49 10.22
C TYR A 152 2.10 14.94 10.67
N ILE A 153 2.23 15.86 9.71
CA ILE A 153 2.42 17.29 9.99
C ILE A 153 1.12 17.92 10.50
N SER A 154 -0.05 17.37 10.16
CA SER A 154 -1.35 17.89 10.61
C SER A 154 -1.72 17.59 12.07
N ILE A 155 -0.85 16.96 12.85
CA ILE A 155 -1.12 16.58 14.24
C ILE A 155 -0.71 17.72 15.19
N TYR A 156 -1.69 18.48 15.68
CA TYR A 156 -1.43 19.66 16.54
C TYR A 156 -1.92 19.49 17.99
N SER A 157 -2.61 18.39 18.31
CA SER A 157 -3.22 18.16 19.63
C SER A 157 -3.13 16.70 20.08
N THR A 158 -3.25 16.46 21.38
CA THR A 158 -3.28 15.10 21.96
C THR A 158 -4.48 14.30 21.44
N SER A 159 -5.65 14.93 21.29
CA SER A 159 -6.83 14.27 20.69
C SER A 159 -6.59 13.92 19.22
N GLY A 160 -5.95 14.82 18.47
CA GLY A 160 -5.55 14.57 17.08
C GLY A 160 -4.59 13.39 16.96
N LEU A 161 -3.65 13.25 17.90
CA LEU A 161 -2.72 12.12 17.95
C LEU A 161 -3.46 10.79 18.19
N ILE A 162 -4.43 10.75 19.11
CA ILE A 162 -5.24 9.54 19.37
C ILE A 162 -6.03 9.15 18.12
N ILE A 163 -6.69 10.12 17.47
CA ILE A 163 -7.44 9.89 16.24
C ILE A 163 -6.51 9.39 15.13
N PHE A 164 -5.34 10.00 14.97
CA PHE A 164 -4.35 9.57 13.98
C PHE A 164 -3.87 8.14 14.23
N LEU A 165 -3.51 7.81 15.49
CA LEU A 165 -3.07 6.47 15.85
C LEU A 165 -4.16 5.43 15.58
N GLY A 166 -5.39 5.68 16.03
CA GLY A 166 -6.50 4.74 15.90
C GLY A 166 -6.99 4.59 14.45
N SER A 167 -7.17 5.68 13.73
CA SER A 167 -7.85 5.66 12.42
C SER A 167 -6.91 5.61 11.20
N VAL A 168 -5.60 5.86 11.39
CA VAL A 168 -4.62 5.91 10.29
C VAL A 168 -3.44 4.97 10.55
N PHE A 169 -2.71 5.17 11.66
CA PHE A 169 -1.45 4.47 11.88
C PHE A 169 -1.64 2.98 12.18
N LEU A 170 -2.47 2.62 13.16
CA LEU A 170 -2.68 1.22 13.55
C LEU A 170 -3.33 0.38 12.44
N PRO A 171 -4.36 0.87 11.72
CA PRO A 171 -4.90 0.15 10.56
C PRO A 171 -3.85 -0.05 9.45
N SER A 172 -3.06 0.99 9.13
CA SER A 172 -1.97 0.89 8.16
C SER A 172 -0.90 -0.11 8.61
N LEU A 173 -0.57 -0.14 9.90
CA LEU A 173 0.37 -1.09 10.48
C LEU A 173 -0.14 -2.52 10.37
N ALA A 174 -1.41 -2.77 10.69
CA ALA A 174 -1.99 -4.10 10.60
C ALA A 174 -2.02 -4.61 9.15
N LYS A 175 -2.42 -3.77 8.18
CA LYS A 175 -2.33 -4.09 6.75
C LYS A 175 -0.90 -4.43 6.33
N ASN A 176 0.08 -3.64 6.76
CA ASN A 176 1.47 -3.87 6.41
C ASN A 176 2.06 -5.12 7.08
N ILE A 177 1.65 -5.46 8.30
CA ILE A 177 1.99 -6.73 8.97
C ILE A 177 1.48 -7.90 8.13
N PHE A 178 0.20 -7.86 7.75
CA PHE A 178 -0.39 -8.94 6.97
C PHE A 178 0.21 -9.03 5.56
N ALA A 179 0.41 -7.91 4.90
CA ALA A 179 1.05 -7.83 3.59
C ALA A 179 2.50 -8.35 3.63
N THR A 180 3.28 -8.00 4.65
CA THR A 180 4.64 -8.53 4.87
C THR A 180 4.62 -10.04 5.10
N PHE A 181 3.65 -10.53 5.87
CA PHE A 181 3.43 -11.97 6.07
C PHE A 181 3.11 -12.68 4.74
N LEU A 182 2.21 -12.13 3.92
CA LEU A 182 1.87 -12.67 2.60
C LEU A 182 3.07 -12.70 1.67
N VAL A 183 3.94 -11.67 1.69
CA VAL A 183 5.18 -11.69 0.90
C VAL A 183 6.13 -12.80 1.35
N ILE A 184 6.26 -13.04 2.66
CA ILE A 184 7.11 -14.12 3.20
C ILE A 184 6.57 -15.50 2.79
N THR A 185 5.26 -15.70 2.77
CA THR A 185 4.64 -17.03 2.53
C THR A 185 4.29 -17.30 1.06
N GLY A 186 3.94 -16.28 0.29
CA GLY A 186 3.40 -16.38 -1.07
C GLY A 186 4.01 -15.41 -2.11
N GLY A 187 5.02 -14.63 -1.72
CA GLY A 187 5.69 -13.67 -2.60
C GLY A 187 4.92 -12.36 -2.82
N PRO A 188 5.45 -11.44 -3.65
CA PRO A 188 4.83 -10.12 -3.87
C PRO A 188 3.42 -10.23 -4.44
N LEU A 189 3.15 -11.22 -5.29
CA LEU A 189 1.82 -11.41 -5.90
C LEU A 189 0.73 -11.71 -4.86
N ALA A 190 1.03 -12.47 -3.80
CA ALA A 190 0.06 -12.73 -2.73
C ALA A 190 -0.34 -11.43 -2.02
N SER A 191 0.64 -10.60 -1.67
CA SER A 191 0.38 -9.30 -1.03
C SER A 191 -0.37 -8.33 -1.96
N ILE A 192 0.02 -8.27 -3.25
CA ILE A 192 -0.67 -7.48 -4.27
C ILE A 192 -2.12 -7.92 -4.43
N SER A 193 -2.42 -9.22 -4.39
CA SER A 193 -3.79 -9.71 -4.49
C SER A 193 -4.67 -9.24 -3.34
N TYR A 194 -4.16 -9.26 -2.11
CA TYR A 194 -4.88 -8.75 -0.94
C TYR A 194 -5.06 -7.22 -1.03
N LEU A 195 -3.97 -6.46 -1.11
CA LEU A 195 -4.02 -5.00 -1.12
C LEU A 195 -4.71 -4.45 -2.37
N GLY A 196 -4.51 -5.10 -3.52
CA GLY A 196 -5.09 -4.71 -4.79
C GLY A 196 -6.62 -4.73 -4.75
N ILE A 197 -7.23 -5.69 -4.06
CA ILE A 197 -8.70 -5.71 -3.88
C ILE A 197 -9.16 -4.50 -3.06
N LEU A 198 -8.42 -4.15 -1.99
CA LEU A 198 -8.74 -2.97 -1.18
C LEU A 198 -8.60 -1.68 -2.00
N TYR A 199 -7.52 -1.54 -2.77
CA TYR A 199 -7.30 -0.38 -3.64
C TYR A 199 -8.32 -0.28 -4.77
N ILE A 200 -8.71 -1.42 -5.38
CA ILE A 200 -9.78 -1.45 -6.38
C ILE A 200 -11.09 -0.94 -5.77
N PHE A 201 -11.44 -1.39 -4.56
CA PHE A 201 -12.64 -0.91 -3.87
C PHE A 201 -12.54 0.59 -3.55
N GLU A 202 -11.43 1.05 -2.98
CA GLU A 202 -11.21 2.44 -2.59
C GLU A 202 -11.25 3.41 -3.79
N PHE A 203 -10.58 3.07 -4.89
CA PHE A 203 -10.40 3.97 -6.03
C PHE A 203 -11.50 3.87 -7.09
N LEU A 204 -12.22 2.74 -7.19
CA LEU A 204 -13.23 2.53 -8.23
C LEU A 204 -14.67 2.52 -7.71
N SER A 205 -14.90 2.33 -6.40
CA SER A 205 -16.25 2.41 -5.87
C SER A 205 -16.75 3.86 -5.91
N PRO A 206 -17.98 4.12 -6.42
CA PRO A 206 -18.56 5.47 -6.41
C PRO A 206 -18.98 5.91 -5.00
N ILE A 207 -19.20 4.95 -4.10
CA ILE A 207 -19.59 5.17 -2.71
C ILE A 207 -18.63 4.43 -1.78
N LEU A 208 -18.24 5.06 -0.68
CA LEU A 208 -17.36 4.50 0.33
C LEU A 208 -18.04 4.59 1.70
N PRO A 209 -17.80 3.64 2.62
CA PRO A 209 -18.34 3.73 3.98
C PRO A 209 -17.86 5.01 4.67
N ASP A 210 -18.78 5.81 5.22
CA ASP A 210 -18.46 7.03 5.98
C ASP A 210 -18.47 6.73 7.48
N LEU A 211 -17.40 6.08 7.94
CA LEU A 211 -17.31 5.51 9.28
C LEU A 211 -16.78 6.53 10.29
N PRO A 212 -17.40 6.65 11.49
CA PRO A 212 -16.78 7.37 12.59
C PRO A 212 -15.39 6.81 12.89
N TRP A 213 -14.45 7.67 13.27
CA TRP A 213 -13.04 7.28 13.46
C TRP A 213 -12.87 6.12 14.46
N THR A 214 -13.76 6.03 15.46
CA THR A 214 -13.79 4.94 16.44
C THR A 214 -14.07 3.59 15.78
N VAL A 215 -15.07 3.52 14.90
CA VAL A 215 -15.40 2.31 14.16
C VAL A 215 -14.30 2.00 13.15
N ASN A 216 -13.84 3.01 12.41
CA ASN A 216 -12.75 2.87 11.46
C ASN A 216 -11.50 2.26 12.13
N SER A 217 -11.19 2.64 13.37
CA SER A 217 -10.06 2.07 14.12
C SER A 217 -10.15 0.57 14.39
N LEU A 218 -11.37 0.01 14.44
CA LEU A 218 -11.62 -1.39 14.73
C LEU A 218 -11.65 -2.27 13.48
N ILE A 219 -12.20 -1.74 12.38
CA ILE A 219 -12.50 -2.55 11.18
C ILE A 219 -11.72 -2.16 9.93
N ALA A 220 -10.95 -1.06 9.94
CA ALA A 220 -10.10 -0.69 8.80
C ALA A 220 -8.81 -1.52 8.68
N ILE A 221 -8.73 -2.64 9.41
CA ILE A 221 -7.61 -3.59 9.45
C ILE A 221 -7.70 -4.53 8.27
#